data_AF-A0A7W9ENC1-F1
#
_entry.id   AF-A0A7W9ENC1-F1
#
_cell.length_a   1.000
_cell.length_b   1.000
_cell.length_c   1.000
_cell.angle_alpha   90.00
_cell.angle_beta   90.00
_cell.angle_gamma   90.00
#
_symmetry.space_group_name_H-M   'P 1'
#
loop_
_entity.id
_entity.type
_entity.pdbx_description
1 polymer ?
#
loop_
_entity_poly.entity_id
_entity_poly.type
_entity_poly.pdbx_seq_one_letter_code
_entity_poly.pdbx_strand_id
1 'polypeptide(L)' 'MPRQKPPRERAARALCELHNNPPDIKFEGRPMWESYLDEVDTVLKAALTPEEWERIKGE' A
#
# COMPACT_ATOMS: atom_id res chain seq x y z
N MET A 1 -15.74 -12.08 10.12
CA MET A 1 -14.44 -11.41 10.38
C MET A 1 -14.24 -10.40 9.27
N PRO A 2 -13.81 -9.16 9.53
CA PRO A 2 -13.54 -8.22 8.45
C PRO A 2 -12.49 -8.84 7.51
N ARG A 3 -12.74 -8.80 6.19
CA ARG A 3 -11.74 -9.24 5.19
C ARG A 3 -10.46 -8.45 5.47
N GLN A 4 -9.34 -9.16 5.59
CA GLN A 4 -8.05 -8.48 5.68
C GLN A 4 -7.83 -7.68 4.39
N LYS A 5 -7.37 -6.44 4.55
CA LYS A 5 -6.99 -5.58 3.42
C LYS A 5 -5.85 -6.23 2.64
N PRO A 6 -5.77 -6.02 1.31
CA PRO A 6 -4.66 -6.53 0.50
C PRO A 6 -3.30 -6.11 1.09
N PRO A 7 -2.23 -6.93 0.93
CA PRO A 7 -0.89 -6.60 1.42
C PRO A 7 -0.41 -5.21 0.98
N ARG A 8 -0.71 -4.82 -0.26
CA ARG A 8 -0.36 -3.52 -0.84
C ARG A 8 -0.99 -2.34 -0.09
N GLU A 9 -2.29 -2.40 0.19
CA GLU A 9 -2.99 -1.37 0.98
C GLU A 9 -2.47 -1.34 2.42
N ARG A 10 -2.23 -2.52 3.04
CA ARG A 10 -1.69 -2.58 4.40
C ARG A 10 -0.33 -1.90 4.51
N ALA A 11 0.56 -2.14 3.54
CA ALA A 11 1.88 -1.51 3.50
C ALA A 11 1.77 0.01 3.31
N ALA A 12 0.89 0.47 2.42
CA ALA A 12 0.68 1.90 2.18
C ALA A 12 0.13 2.62 3.43
N ARG A 13 -0.79 1.99 4.16
CA ARG A 13 -1.29 2.52 5.44
C ARG A 13 -0.21 2.57 6.51
N ALA A 14 0.69 1.60 6.57
CA ALA A 14 1.83 1.64 7.47
C ALA A 14 2.80 2.79 7.13
N LEU A 15 2.98 3.11 5.85
CA LEU A 15 3.76 4.30 5.44
C LEU A 15 3.07 5.60 5.85
N CYS A 16 1.73 5.71 5.71
CA CYS A 16 1.00 6.85 6.25
C CYS A 16 1.28 7.04 7.75
N GLU A 17 1.17 5.98 8.55
CA GLU A 17 1.45 6.02 9.99
C GLU A 17 2.89 6.42 10.29
N LEU A 18 3.87 5.88 9.54
CA LEU A 18 5.28 6.27 9.66
C LEU A 18 5.50 7.77 9.43
N HIS A 19 4.76 8.35 8.48
CA HIS A 19 4.82 9.78 8.15
C HIS A 19 3.87 10.65 8.99
N ASN A 20 3.22 10.10 10.03
CA ASN A 20 2.21 10.77 10.85
C ASN A 20 1.00 11.31 10.07
N ASN A 21 0.69 10.68 8.94
CA ASN A 21 -0.48 11.00 8.13
C ASN A 21 -1.61 10.01 8.43
N PRO A 22 -2.84 10.47 8.73
CA PRO A 22 -3.98 9.57 8.84
C PRO A 22 -4.24 8.87 7.50
N PRO A 23 -4.41 7.53 7.42
CA PRO A 23 -4.51 6.87 6.12
C PRO A 23 -5.82 7.15 5.37
N ASP A 24 -6.91 7.46 6.08
CA ASP A 24 -8.26 7.60 5.52
C ASP A 24 -8.69 9.06 5.25
N ILE A 25 -7.83 10.06 5.52
CA ILE A 25 -8.13 11.44 5.10
C ILE A 25 -8.06 11.54 3.59
N LYS A 26 -8.80 12.50 3.02
CA LYS A 26 -8.75 12.75 1.57
C LYS A 26 -7.58 13.68 1.23
N PHE A 27 -6.77 13.27 0.27
CA PHE A 27 -5.75 14.07 -0.40
C PHE A 27 -5.99 13.94 -1.91
N GLU A 28 -6.12 15.06 -2.62
CA GLU A 28 -6.44 15.08 -4.05
C GLU A 28 -7.70 14.27 -4.43
N GLY A 29 -8.69 14.24 -3.54
CA GLY A 29 -9.96 13.51 -3.75
C GLY A 29 -9.88 12.00 -3.48
N ARG A 30 -8.71 11.45 -3.14
CA ARG A 30 -8.48 10.02 -2.83
C ARG A 30 -8.01 9.83 -1.39
N PRO A 31 -8.15 8.64 -0.80
CA PRO A 31 -7.58 8.36 0.52
C PRO A 31 -6.05 8.55 0.53
N MET A 32 -5.51 9.12 1.61
CA MET A 32 -4.09 9.44 1.76
C MET A 32 -3.18 8.23 1.53
N TRP A 33 -3.61 7.02 1.91
CA TRP A 33 -2.82 5.81 1.69
C TRP A 33 -2.54 5.55 0.21
N GLU A 34 -3.40 5.99 -0.72
CA GLU A 34 -3.15 5.79 -2.15
C GLU A 34 -1.93 6.58 -2.66
N SER A 35 -1.58 7.68 -1.99
CA SER A 35 -0.40 8.49 -2.34
C SER A 35 0.93 7.79 -2.06
N TYR A 36 0.92 6.69 -1.31
CA TYR A 36 2.10 5.91 -0.95
C TYR A 36 2.25 4.61 -1.76
N LEU A 37 1.36 4.38 -2.73
CA LEU A 37 1.35 3.15 -3.51
C LEU A 37 2.61 3.00 -4.37
N ASP A 38 3.18 4.08 -4.88
CA ASP A 38 4.35 4.03 -5.74
C ASP A 38 5.61 3.62 -4.96
N GLU A 39 5.77 4.11 -3.73
CA GLU A 39 6.84 3.70 -2.82
C GLU A 39 6.68 2.24 -2.40
N VAL A 40 5.46 1.81 -2.07
CA VAL A 40 5.16 0.41 -1.75
C VAL A 40 5.50 -0.48 -2.94
N ASP A 41 5.07 -0.13 -4.14
CA ASP A 41 5.34 -0.90 -5.34
C ASP A 41 6.84 -0.98 -5.63
N THR A 42 7.58 0.10 -5.39
CA THR A 42 9.04 0.14 -5.55
C THR A 42 9.73 -0.84 -4.60
N VAL A 43 9.36 -0.81 -3.32
CA VAL A 43 9.95 -1.70 -2.31
C VAL A 43 9.57 -3.15 -2.57
N LEU A 44 8.30 -3.44 -2.88
CA LEU A 44 7.85 -4.81 -3.13
C LEU A 44 8.50 -5.41 -4.38
N LYS A 45 8.65 -4.64 -5.46
CA LYS A 45 9.38 -5.08 -6.66
C LYS A 45 10.86 -5.38 -6.38
N ALA A 46 11.48 -4.65 -5.45
CA ALA A 46 12.88 -4.87 -5.08
C ALA A 46 13.07 -6.06 -4.13
N ALA A 47 12.10 -6.31 -3.25
CA ALA A 47 12.19 -7.31 -2.19
C ALA A 47 11.70 -8.70 -2.61
N LEU A 48 10.80 -8.80 -3.59
CA LEU A 48 10.13 -10.04 -3.98
C LEU A 48 10.62 -10.57 -5.33
N THR A 49 10.38 -11.86 -5.59
CA THR A 49 10.52 -12.38 -6.95
C THR A 49 9.42 -11.81 -7.87
N PRO A 50 9.60 -11.82 -9.19
CA PRO A 50 8.57 -11.39 -10.13
C PRO A 50 7.23 -12.12 -9.94
N GLU A 51 7.26 -13.43 -9.66
CA GLU A 51 6.07 -14.25 -9.46
C GLU A 51 5.31 -13.86 -8.18
N GLU A 52 6.04 -13.59 -7.09
CA GLU A 52 5.47 -13.12 -5.83
C GLU A 52 4.85 -11.72 -5.97
N TRP A 53 5.53 -10.83 -6.70
CA TRP A 53 5.03 -9.50 -6.99
C TRP A 53 3.75 -9.52 -7.82
N GLU A 54 3.70 -10.31 -8.89
CA GLU A 54 2.50 -10.41 -9.74
C GLU A 54 1.30 -10.97 -8.96
N ARG A 55 1.52 -11.92 -8.05
CA ARG A 55 0.46 -12.41 -7.16
C ARG A 55 -0.10 -11.31 -6.27
N ILE A 56 0.74 -10.43 -5.73
CA ILE A 56 0.31 -9.34 -4.83
C ILE A 56 -0.33 -8.17 -5.60
N LYS A 57 0.15 -7.87 -6.81
CA LYS A 57 -0.40 -6.79 -7.64
C LYS A 57 -1.78 -7.13 -8.20
N GLY A 58 -2.08 -8.41 -8.40
CA GLY A 58 -3.34 -8.90 -8.94
C GLY A 58 -4.48 -9.10 -7.91
N GLU A 59 -4.22 -8.88 -6.62
CA GLU A 59 -5.22 -8.92 -5.53
C GLU A 59 -6.00 -7.62 -5.37
#